data_AF-A0A5P8P0A7-F1
#
_entry.id   AF-A0A5P8P0A7-F1
#
_cell.length_a   1.000
_cell.length_b   1.000
_cell.length_c   1.000
_cell.angle_alpha   90.00
_cell.angle_beta   90.00
_cell.angle_gamma   90.00
#
_symmetry.space_group_name_H-M   'P 1'
#
loop_
_entity.id
_entity.type
_entity.pdbx_description
1 polymer ?
#
loop_
_entity_poly.entity_id
_entity_poly.type
_entity_poly.pdbx_seq_one_letter_code
_entity_poly.pdbx_strand_id
1 'polypeptide(L)'
;MQDHKSLKEHYKFTKEEEATLKDLQPRMTELADKFVDEFYDYIWGFGRTAQFLKNKKIIQYHRKRIKEWFINLFCGNYDLQYFTYLYKIGEVHVRIGLPTHYVNSAFTFVRTFVLTNIEENFLNKEYHINEIKAVEKIIDINLDTLTSSYREEELGKFLSLSKIEKNILTGLKKFNSYINYFLAGALALVAFFAIGLFGYDIYLLFFSDKGIEKGILTVLGSLLVLWAAIELIHEEINHLQGKGFAIGAFIMLAMAALIRKVLIYSLSSEKGDELLVIAVVIVGLAISYWLVTIKKYKNPAEKII
;
A
#
# COMPACT_ATOMS: atom_id res chain seq x y z
N MET A 1 22.35 5.83 14.43
CA MET A 1 22.93 7.19 14.63
C MET A 1 24.15 7.40 13.74
N GLN A 2 23.92 7.82 12.49
CA GLN A 2 24.97 8.32 11.60
C GLN A 2 25.75 9.46 12.26
N ASP A 3 27.05 9.56 11.99
CA ASP A 3 27.88 10.69 12.42
C ASP A 3 27.37 11.97 11.74
N HIS A 4 26.79 12.90 12.51
CA HIS A 4 26.22 14.15 11.98
C HIS A 4 27.26 15.01 11.24
N LYS A 5 28.55 14.83 11.55
CA LYS A 5 29.63 15.50 10.82
C LYS A 5 29.72 15.00 9.38
N SER A 6 29.61 13.68 9.19
CA SER A 6 29.55 13.06 7.86
C SER A 6 28.32 13.51 7.05
N LEU A 7 27.18 13.76 7.71
CA LEU A 7 25.97 14.23 7.04
C LEU A 7 26.18 15.60 6.39
N LYS A 8 26.68 16.59 7.15
CA LYS A 8 26.96 17.93 6.60
C LYS A 8 28.02 17.90 5.50
N GLU A 9 29.02 17.03 5.63
CA GLU A 9 30.04 16.82 4.61
C GLU A 9 29.45 16.28 3.30
N HIS A 10 28.55 15.29 3.35
CA HIS A 10 27.88 14.73 2.16
C HIS A 10 27.03 15.77 1.42
N TYR A 11 26.28 16.60 2.14
CA TYR A 11 25.48 17.69 1.56
C TYR A 11 26.31 18.93 1.19
N LYS A 12 27.63 18.91 1.44
CA LYS A 12 28.53 20.07 1.31
C LYS A 12 27.95 21.31 1.98
N PHE A 13 27.41 21.13 3.19
CA PHE A 13 26.70 22.17 3.91
C PHE A 13 27.70 23.03 4.69
N THR A 14 27.88 24.28 4.26
CA THR A 14 29.00 25.13 4.68
C THR A 14 28.63 26.11 5.79
N LYS A 15 29.65 26.75 6.40
CA LYS A 15 29.44 27.77 7.43
C LYS A 15 28.75 29.02 6.90
N GLU A 16 28.98 29.35 5.63
CA GLU A 16 28.32 30.46 4.93
C GLU A 16 26.81 30.19 4.77
N GLU A 17 26.43 28.94 4.53
CA GLU A 17 25.02 28.54 4.44
C GLU A 17 24.35 28.59 5.81
N GLU A 18 25.06 28.24 6.90
CA GLU A 18 24.56 28.45 8.27
C GLU A 18 24.28 29.93 8.56
N ALA A 19 25.20 30.81 8.18
CA ALA A 19 25.04 32.25 8.34
C ALA A 19 23.87 32.79 7.49
N THR A 20 23.75 32.33 6.24
CA THR A 20 22.65 32.70 5.34
C THR A 20 21.29 32.31 5.94
N LEU A 21 21.18 31.10 6.49
CA LEU A 21 19.95 30.65 7.16
C LEU A 21 19.68 31.45 8.43
N LYS A 22 20.72 31.85 9.18
CA LYS A 22 20.57 32.72 10.34
C LYS A 22 20.01 34.09 9.96
N ASP A 23 20.50 34.68 8.87
CA ASP A 23 20.06 35.98 8.37
C ASP A 23 18.59 35.93 7.88
N LEU A 24 18.15 34.78 7.37
CA LEU A 24 16.75 34.54 6.99
C LEU A 24 15.79 34.38 8.19
N GLN A 25 16.30 34.07 9.38
CA GLN A 25 15.47 33.70 10.54
C GLN A 25 14.44 34.76 10.95
N PRO A 26 14.74 36.07 11.02
CA PRO A 26 13.76 37.08 11.41
C PRO A 26 12.54 37.10 10.49
N ARG A 27 12.77 37.08 9.17
CA ARG A 27 11.72 37.03 8.15
C ARG A 27 10.87 35.76 8.26
N MET A 28 11.52 34.61 8.45
CA MET A 28 10.79 33.35 8.61
C MET A 28 10.02 33.31 9.93
N THR A 29 10.48 34.01 10.97
CA THR A 29 9.75 34.15 12.23
C THR A 29 8.47 34.96 12.07
N GLU A 30 8.49 36.04 11.29
CA GLU A 30 7.29 36.83 10.95
C GLU A 30 6.28 36.02 10.15
N LEU A 31 6.75 35.15 9.26
CA LEU A 31 5.91 34.26 8.45
C LEU A 31 5.44 33.01 9.18
N ALA A 32 5.94 32.73 10.39
CA ALA A 32 5.75 31.44 11.05
C ALA A 32 4.28 31.15 11.42
N ASP A 33 3.47 32.17 11.73
CA ASP A 33 2.03 31.97 11.97
C ASP A 33 1.27 31.61 10.69
N LYS A 34 1.54 32.36 9.59
CA LYS A 34 0.99 32.06 8.26
C LYS A 34 1.39 30.65 7.79
N PHE A 35 2.66 30.28 7.98
CA PHE A 35 3.15 28.93 7.68
C PHE A 35 2.36 27.85 8.41
N VAL A 36 2.10 28.02 9.71
CA VAL A 36 1.37 27.02 10.51
C VAL A 36 -0.06 26.86 10.00
N ASP A 37 -0.72 27.95 9.61
CA ASP A 37 -2.08 27.88 9.07
C ASP A 37 -2.12 27.14 7.73
N GLU A 38 -1.29 27.54 6.78
CA GLU A 38 -1.23 26.90 5.47
C GLU A 38 -0.75 25.44 5.54
N PHE A 39 0.19 25.12 6.45
CA PHE A 39 0.62 23.75 6.70
C PHE A 39 -0.53 22.87 7.17
N TYR A 40 -1.39 23.42 8.03
CA TYR A 40 -2.56 22.71 8.54
C TYR A 40 -3.59 22.46 7.43
N ASP A 41 -3.87 23.47 6.60
CA ASP A 41 -4.75 23.31 5.46
C ASP A 41 -4.25 22.22 4.49
N TYR A 42 -2.93 22.20 4.25
CA TYR A 42 -2.29 21.20 3.40
C TYR A 42 -2.45 19.78 3.95
N ILE A 43 -2.11 19.54 5.23
CA ILE A 43 -2.18 18.19 5.80
C ILE A 43 -3.61 17.70 6.05
N TRP A 44 -4.60 18.60 6.20
CA TRP A 44 -6.01 18.21 6.28
C TRP A 44 -6.52 17.59 4.96
N GLY A 45 -5.93 18.00 3.83
CA GLY A 45 -6.22 17.44 2.52
C GLY A 45 -5.89 15.95 2.37
N PHE A 46 -5.07 15.38 3.25
CA PHE A 46 -4.66 13.98 3.17
C PHE A 46 -5.75 12.98 3.58
N GLY A 47 -6.88 13.43 4.13
CA GLY A 47 -8.04 12.62 4.53
C GLY A 47 -7.77 11.69 5.72
N ARG A 48 -6.83 10.75 5.58
CA ARG A 48 -6.41 9.80 6.63
C ARG A 48 -5.68 10.48 7.79
N THR A 49 -5.07 11.65 7.61
CA THR A 49 -4.37 12.37 8.69
C THR A 49 -5.28 12.90 9.79
N ALA A 50 -6.57 13.09 9.49
CA ALA A 50 -7.58 13.42 10.49
C ALA A 50 -7.59 12.43 11.67
N GLN A 51 -7.17 11.18 11.44
CA GLN A 51 -7.07 10.17 12.50
C GLN A 51 -5.94 10.43 13.52
N PHE A 52 -4.93 11.23 13.17
CA PHE A 52 -3.82 11.55 14.08
C PHE A 52 -4.08 12.83 14.90
N LEU A 53 -5.02 13.67 14.47
CA LEU A 53 -5.32 14.98 15.07
C LEU A 53 -6.74 15.02 15.68
N LYS A 54 -7.04 14.07 16.57
CA LYS A 54 -8.39 13.85 17.12
C LYS A 54 -8.83 14.85 18.21
N ASN A 55 -7.90 15.53 18.89
CA ASN A 55 -8.19 16.38 20.04
C ASN A 55 -7.65 17.80 19.86
N LYS A 56 -8.48 18.82 20.16
CA LYS A 56 -8.11 20.24 20.13
C LYS A 56 -6.83 20.55 20.92
N LYS A 57 -6.59 19.90 22.06
CA LYS A 57 -5.35 20.07 22.85
C LYS A 57 -4.11 19.56 22.10
N ILE A 58 -4.22 18.41 21.43
CA ILE A 58 -3.13 17.82 20.63
C ILE A 58 -2.84 18.71 19.43
N ILE A 59 -3.89 19.22 18.77
CA ILE A 59 -3.77 20.15 17.65
C ILE A 59 -3.00 21.41 18.08
N GLN A 60 -3.40 22.07 19.18
CA GLN A 60 -2.72 23.27 19.66
C GLN A 60 -1.25 23.00 20.01
N TYR A 61 -0.98 21.87 20.66
CA TYR A 61 0.39 21.47 20.97
C TYR A 61 1.23 21.23 19.70
N HIS A 62 0.67 20.53 18.71
CA HIS A 62 1.34 20.26 17.45
C HIS A 62 1.56 21.55 16.64
N ARG A 63 0.59 22.47 16.61
CA ARG A 63 0.74 23.82 16.00
C ARG A 63 1.92 24.58 16.61
N LYS A 64 2.06 24.56 17.93
CA LYS A 64 3.22 25.18 18.60
C LYS A 64 4.53 24.52 18.20
N ARG A 65 4.58 23.19 18.22
CA ARG A 65 5.79 22.42 17.91
C ARG A 65 6.23 22.57 16.45
N ILE A 66 5.30 22.58 15.49
CA ILE A 66 5.63 22.78 14.08
C ILE A 66 6.12 24.22 13.82
N LYS A 67 5.54 25.22 14.49
CA LYS A 67 6.02 26.61 14.44
C LYS A 67 7.46 26.73 14.91
N GLU A 68 7.78 26.14 16.06
CA GLU A 68 9.13 26.15 16.61
C GLU A 68 10.10 25.38 15.74
N TRP A 69 9.71 24.22 15.22
CA TRP A 69 10.52 23.45 14.27
C TRP A 69 10.82 24.27 13.01
N PHE A 70 9.81 24.94 12.43
CA PHE A 70 9.97 25.78 11.25
C PHE A 70 10.96 26.93 11.49
N ILE A 71 10.84 27.66 12.60
CA ILE A 71 11.79 28.73 12.95
C ILE A 71 13.19 28.15 13.20
N ASN A 72 13.28 26.94 13.77
CA ASN A 72 14.54 26.29 14.07
C ASN A 72 15.29 25.82 12.82
N LEU A 73 14.61 25.63 11.67
CA LEU A 73 15.29 25.40 10.38
C LEU A 73 16.31 26.51 10.05
N PHE A 74 16.08 27.72 10.58
CA PHE A 74 16.86 28.93 10.32
C PHE A 74 17.73 29.33 11.53
N CYS A 75 18.01 28.43 12.46
CA CYS A 75 18.71 28.78 13.71
C CYS A 75 20.18 29.16 13.53
N GLY A 76 20.81 28.76 12.42
CA GLY A 76 22.23 28.99 12.12
C GLY A 76 23.21 28.14 12.93
N ASN A 77 22.73 27.21 13.77
CA ASN A 77 23.58 26.27 14.50
C ASN A 77 23.04 24.84 14.40
N TYR A 78 23.68 24.02 13.56
CA TYR A 78 23.28 22.64 13.28
C TYR A 78 24.32 21.68 13.85
N ASP A 79 24.26 21.54 15.18
CA ASP A 79 25.13 20.67 15.97
C ASP A 79 24.42 19.34 16.33
N LEU A 80 25.09 18.52 17.15
CA LEU A 80 24.55 17.26 17.63
C LEU A 80 23.18 17.42 18.33
N GLN A 81 22.95 18.52 19.04
CA GLN A 81 21.68 18.75 19.75
C GLN A 81 20.55 18.99 18.75
N TYR A 82 20.81 19.74 17.68
CA TYR A 82 19.86 19.95 16.58
C TYR A 82 19.44 18.61 15.95
N PHE A 83 20.39 17.76 15.58
CA PHE A 83 20.10 16.46 14.97
C PHE A 83 19.44 15.48 15.93
N THR A 84 19.81 15.50 17.22
CA THR A 84 19.14 14.69 18.24
C THR A 84 17.68 15.10 18.43
N TYR A 85 17.40 16.40 18.35
CA TYR A 85 16.03 16.91 18.36
C TYR A 85 15.22 16.41 17.16
N LEU A 86 15.77 16.45 15.94
CA LEU A 86 15.10 15.92 14.74
C LEU A 86 14.85 14.41 14.83
N TYR A 87 15.82 13.65 15.34
CA TYR A 87 15.68 12.22 15.52
C TYR A 87 14.48 11.88 16.43
N LYS A 88 14.33 12.60 17.55
CA LYS A 88 13.18 12.45 18.46
C LYS A 88 11.85 12.78 17.79
N ILE A 89 11.82 13.76 16.88
CA ILE A 89 10.60 14.06 16.11
C ILE A 89 10.21 12.85 15.26
N GLY A 90 11.15 12.22 14.57
CA GLY A 90 10.86 11.07 13.72
C GLY A 90 10.41 9.84 14.50
N GLU A 91 11.03 9.54 15.65
CA GLU A 91 10.58 8.49 16.58
C GLU A 91 9.10 8.68 16.97
N VAL A 92 8.68 9.91 17.28
CA VAL A 92 7.29 10.21 17.64
C VAL A 92 6.35 9.90 16.48
N HIS A 93 6.72 10.23 15.24
CA HIS A 93 5.88 9.96 14.08
C HIS A 93 5.77 8.45 13.76
N VAL A 94 6.86 7.69 13.92
CA VAL A 94 6.85 6.22 13.82
C VAL A 94 5.98 5.60 14.92
N ARG A 95 6.02 6.17 16.13
CA ARG A 95 5.24 5.68 17.27
C ARG A 95 3.73 5.84 17.05
N ILE A 96 3.30 6.95 16.47
CA ILE A 96 1.88 7.16 16.10
C ILE A 96 1.48 6.39 14.84
N GLY A 97 2.44 5.81 14.10
CA GLY A 97 2.18 5.04 12.88
C GLY A 97 1.84 5.92 11.68
N LEU A 98 2.39 7.14 11.61
CA LEU A 98 2.24 7.99 10.44
C LEU A 98 3.07 7.41 9.28
N PRO A 99 2.48 7.12 8.10
CA PRO A 99 3.28 6.68 6.96
C PRO A 99 4.30 7.74 6.52
N THR A 100 5.54 7.31 6.25
CA THR A 100 6.67 8.18 5.81
C THR A 100 6.34 9.06 4.61
N HIS A 101 5.52 8.55 3.68
CA HIS A 101 5.06 9.30 2.51
C HIS A 101 4.43 10.66 2.87
N TYR A 102 3.66 10.75 3.96
CA TYR A 102 3.04 12.02 4.38
C TYR A 102 4.07 13.02 4.91
N VAL A 103 5.15 12.54 5.52
CA VAL A 103 6.27 13.41 5.93
C VAL A 103 6.95 13.98 4.68
N ASN A 104 7.26 13.14 3.69
CA ASN A 104 7.87 13.60 2.43
C ASN A 104 6.98 14.65 1.74
N SER A 105 5.66 14.42 1.68
CA SER A 105 4.70 15.36 1.12
C SER A 105 4.67 16.69 1.91
N ALA A 106 4.68 16.63 3.24
CA ALA A 106 4.72 17.82 4.09
C ALA A 106 6.01 18.64 3.89
N PHE A 107 7.15 17.98 3.66
CA PHE A 107 8.40 18.66 3.33
C PHE A 107 8.37 19.34 1.96
N THR A 108 7.65 18.80 0.97
CA THR A 108 7.38 19.51 -0.29
C THR A 108 6.64 20.81 -0.04
N PHE A 109 5.59 20.79 0.78
CA PHE A 109 4.88 22.01 1.16
C PHE A 109 5.81 23.03 1.84
N VAL A 110 6.62 22.60 2.81
CA VAL A 110 7.58 23.48 3.52
C VAL A 110 8.54 24.13 2.52
N ARG A 111 9.10 23.33 1.59
CA ARG A 111 10.00 23.83 0.54
C ARG A 111 9.32 24.88 -0.32
N THR A 112 8.15 24.57 -0.88
CA THR A 112 7.41 25.51 -1.73
C THR A 112 7.05 26.78 -0.97
N PHE A 113 6.59 26.68 0.27
CA PHE A 113 6.28 27.84 1.11
C PHE A 113 7.50 28.74 1.28
N VAL A 114 8.65 28.19 1.69
CA VAL A 114 9.86 28.99 1.89
C VAL A 114 10.32 29.60 0.57
N LEU A 115 10.41 28.83 -0.50
CA LEU A 115 10.86 29.30 -1.81
C LEU A 115 9.99 30.44 -2.36
N THR A 116 8.66 30.30 -2.32
CA THR A 116 7.73 31.37 -2.73
C THR A 116 7.93 32.61 -1.88
N ASN A 117 8.03 32.45 -0.56
CA ASN A 117 8.18 33.60 0.32
C ASN A 117 9.56 34.24 0.23
N ILE A 118 10.64 33.58 -0.21
CA ILE A 118 11.95 34.22 -0.44
C ILE A 118 11.99 34.98 -1.78
N GLU A 119 11.37 34.43 -2.84
CA GLU A 119 11.30 35.04 -4.18
C GLU A 119 10.65 36.43 -4.16
N GLU A 120 9.63 36.63 -3.32
CA GLU A 120 8.90 37.90 -3.25
C GLU A 120 9.73 39.07 -2.70
N ASN A 121 10.86 38.83 -2.02
CA ASN A 121 11.72 39.90 -1.49
C ASN A 121 13.21 39.49 -1.50
N PHE A 122 13.86 39.53 -2.67
CA PHE A 122 15.31 39.37 -2.75
C PHE A 122 16.02 40.70 -3.07
N LEU A 123 17.16 40.93 -2.43
CA LEU A 123 17.96 42.15 -2.62
C LEU A 123 18.79 42.11 -3.90
N ASN A 124 19.50 40.99 -4.10
CA ASN A 124 20.40 40.75 -5.23
C ASN A 124 20.25 39.28 -5.64
N LYS A 125 20.25 39.03 -6.95
CA LYS A 125 20.24 37.70 -7.56
C LYS A 125 21.28 36.75 -6.98
N GLU A 126 22.51 37.21 -6.70
CA GLU A 126 23.57 36.37 -6.15
C GLU A 126 23.25 35.92 -4.72
N TYR A 127 22.82 36.85 -3.87
CA TYR A 127 22.39 36.55 -2.51
C TYR A 127 21.20 35.60 -2.51
N HIS A 128 20.24 35.83 -3.41
CA HIS A 128 19.06 34.99 -3.56
C HIS A 128 19.38 33.53 -3.94
N ILE A 129 20.33 33.33 -4.86
CA ILE A 129 20.79 31.99 -5.22
C ILE A 129 21.42 31.28 -4.02
N ASN A 130 22.13 32.02 -3.15
CA ASN A 130 22.71 31.45 -1.94
C ASN A 130 21.65 31.10 -0.88
N GLU A 131 20.62 31.94 -0.72
CA GLU A 131 19.43 31.63 0.11
C GLU A 131 18.78 30.32 -0.35
N ILE A 132 18.48 30.19 -1.65
CA ILE A 132 17.85 28.98 -2.22
C ILE A 132 18.72 27.74 -1.93
N LYS A 133 20.03 27.81 -2.20
CA LYS A 133 20.94 26.68 -1.95
C LYS A 133 20.96 26.27 -0.48
N ALA A 134 21.04 27.23 0.43
CA ALA A 134 21.07 26.95 1.86
C ALA A 134 19.75 26.34 2.34
N VAL A 135 18.61 26.87 1.88
CA VAL A 135 17.26 26.38 2.17
C VAL A 135 17.06 24.96 1.67
N GLU A 136 17.36 24.68 0.40
CA GLU A 136 17.22 23.33 -0.18
C GLU A 136 18.02 22.31 0.64
N LYS A 137 19.29 22.61 0.91
CA LYS A 137 20.16 21.70 1.67
C LYS A 137 19.64 21.45 3.08
N ILE A 138 19.21 22.49 3.81
CA ILE A 138 18.75 22.26 5.20
C ILE A 138 17.43 21.49 5.22
N ILE A 139 16.53 21.73 4.28
CA ILE A 139 15.27 20.98 4.15
C ILE A 139 15.58 19.51 3.86
N ASP A 140 16.47 19.22 2.92
CA ASP A 140 16.84 17.85 2.57
C ASP A 140 17.58 17.14 3.72
N ILE A 141 18.49 17.83 4.43
CA ILE A 141 19.17 17.31 5.62
C ILE A 141 18.16 16.95 6.72
N ASN A 142 17.14 17.79 6.93
CA ASN A 142 16.08 17.51 7.90
C ASN A 142 15.26 16.29 7.47
N LEU A 143 14.89 16.21 6.19
CA LEU A 143 14.15 15.08 5.64
C LEU A 143 14.93 13.76 5.74
N ASP A 144 16.22 13.77 5.42
CA ASP A 144 17.13 12.63 5.55
C ASP A 144 17.23 12.17 7.02
N THR A 145 17.48 13.11 7.94
CA THR A 145 17.55 12.78 9.37
C THR A 145 16.25 12.15 9.88
N LEU A 146 15.11 12.72 9.51
CA LEU A 146 13.79 12.20 9.88
C LEU A 146 13.53 10.82 9.26
N THR A 147 13.69 10.67 7.96
CA THR A 147 13.44 9.39 7.27
C THR A 147 14.41 8.29 7.71
N SER A 148 15.65 8.63 8.03
CA SER A 148 16.61 7.72 8.64
C SER A 148 16.16 7.24 10.02
N SER A 149 15.60 8.13 10.86
CA SER A 149 15.02 7.72 12.15
C SER A 149 13.79 6.81 11.99
N TYR A 150 12.99 6.99 10.94
CA TYR A 150 11.90 6.07 10.60
C TYR A 150 12.41 4.66 10.33
N ARG A 151 13.44 4.56 9.49
CA ARG A 151 14.05 3.28 9.15
C ARG A 151 14.69 2.63 10.37
N GLU A 152 15.43 3.39 11.19
CA GLU A 152 16.06 2.86 12.41
C GLU A 152 15.01 2.39 13.44
N GLU A 153 13.92 3.13 13.64
CA GLU A 153 12.86 2.77 14.60
C GLU A 153 11.97 1.62 14.10
N GLU A 154 11.62 1.57 12.81
CA GLU A 154 10.90 0.43 12.23
C GLU A 154 11.74 -0.85 12.26
N LEU A 155 13.03 -0.74 11.93
CA LEU A 155 13.98 -1.84 12.12
C LEU A 155 14.11 -2.19 13.59
N GLY A 156 14.14 -1.20 14.49
CA GLY A 156 14.17 -1.38 15.94
C GLY A 156 12.97 -2.18 16.45
N LYS A 157 11.75 -1.80 16.03
CA LYS A 157 10.51 -2.54 16.32
C LYS A 157 10.52 -3.97 15.76
N PHE A 158 11.01 -4.13 14.53
CA PHE A 158 11.19 -5.45 13.93
C PHE A 158 12.22 -6.28 14.71
N LEU A 159 13.31 -5.66 15.16
CA LEU A 159 14.37 -6.28 15.93
C LEU A 159 14.01 -6.51 17.40
N SER A 160 13.06 -5.77 17.97
CA SER A 160 12.56 -5.95 19.33
C SER A 160 11.57 -7.10 19.47
N LEU A 161 11.06 -7.64 18.35
CA LEU A 161 10.34 -8.91 18.36
C LEU A 161 11.23 -10.01 18.96
N SER A 162 10.64 -10.82 19.82
CA SER A 162 11.32 -11.98 20.41
C SER A 162 11.86 -12.88 19.29
N LYS A 163 13.01 -13.52 19.53
CA LYS A 163 13.61 -14.48 18.58
C LYS A 163 12.60 -15.57 18.17
N ILE A 164 11.70 -15.93 19.07
CA ILE A 164 10.60 -16.87 18.82
C ILE A 164 9.56 -16.27 17.87
N GLU A 165 9.10 -15.03 18.12
CA GLU A 165 8.11 -14.35 17.27
C GLU A 165 8.64 -14.16 15.85
N LYS A 166 9.90 -13.75 15.70
CA LYS A 166 10.56 -13.65 14.38
C LYS A 166 10.62 -14.98 13.66
N ASN A 167 11.00 -16.05 14.36
CA ASN A 167 11.11 -17.38 13.79
C ASN A 167 9.74 -17.94 13.38
N ILE A 168 8.71 -17.75 14.21
CA ILE A 168 7.33 -18.15 13.90
C ILE A 168 6.80 -17.35 12.70
N LEU A 169 6.92 -16.02 12.72
CA LEU A 169 6.44 -15.16 11.64
C LEU A 169 7.13 -15.50 10.32
N THR A 170 8.45 -15.67 10.34
CA THR A 170 9.24 -16.02 9.16
C THR A 170 8.91 -17.44 8.70
N GLY A 171 8.74 -18.39 9.63
CA GLY A 171 8.32 -19.76 9.35
C GLY A 171 6.95 -19.82 8.69
N LEU A 172 5.97 -19.10 9.22
CA LEU A 172 4.62 -19.00 8.66
C LEU A 172 4.62 -18.36 7.28
N LYS A 173 5.38 -17.27 7.06
CA LYS A 173 5.52 -16.65 5.73
C LYS A 173 6.12 -17.63 4.71
N LYS A 174 7.18 -18.34 5.08
CA LYS A 174 7.81 -19.36 4.22
C LYS A 174 6.85 -20.51 3.93
N PHE A 175 6.21 -21.05 4.96
CA PHE A 175 5.22 -22.12 4.81
C PHE A 175 4.07 -21.71 3.89
N ASN A 176 3.50 -20.52 4.09
CA ASN A 176 2.45 -19.98 3.22
C ASN A 176 2.92 -19.88 1.77
N SER A 177 4.14 -19.38 1.55
CA SER A 177 4.71 -19.32 0.20
C SER A 177 4.88 -20.72 -0.43
N TYR A 178 5.31 -21.72 0.33
CA TYR A 178 5.41 -23.10 -0.18
C TYR A 178 4.04 -23.68 -0.54
N ILE A 179 3.01 -23.44 0.27
CA ILE A 179 1.64 -23.88 -0.01
C ILE A 179 1.13 -23.25 -1.31
N ASN A 180 1.34 -21.95 -1.51
CA ASN A 180 0.91 -21.26 -2.73
C ASN A 180 1.60 -21.83 -3.99
N TYR A 181 2.92 -22.07 -3.94
CA TYR A 181 3.61 -22.69 -5.08
C TYR A 181 3.14 -24.11 -5.36
N PHE A 182 2.88 -24.89 -4.31
CA PHE A 182 2.32 -26.23 -4.45
C PHE A 182 0.92 -26.18 -5.09
N LEU A 183 0.06 -25.27 -4.63
CA LEU A 183 -1.29 -25.09 -5.17
C LEU A 183 -1.25 -24.67 -6.64
N ALA A 184 -0.41 -23.69 -6.99
CA ALA A 184 -0.22 -23.26 -8.38
C ALA A 184 0.24 -24.42 -9.28
N GLY A 185 1.20 -25.23 -8.81
CA GLY A 185 1.67 -26.42 -9.52
C GLY A 185 0.58 -27.48 -9.70
N ALA A 186 -0.21 -27.75 -8.64
CA ALA A 186 -1.32 -28.70 -8.69
C ALA A 186 -2.42 -28.23 -9.68
N LEU A 187 -2.76 -26.94 -9.67
CA LEU A 187 -3.73 -26.36 -10.60
C LEU A 187 -3.24 -26.43 -12.06
N ALA A 188 -1.96 -26.15 -12.30
CA ALA A 188 -1.35 -26.28 -13.63
C ALA A 188 -1.43 -27.73 -14.14
N LEU A 189 -1.19 -28.71 -13.26
CA LEU A 189 -1.32 -30.13 -13.60
C LEU A 189 -2.78 -30.50 -13.93
N VAL A 190 -3.75 -30.02 -13.15
CA VAL A 190 -5.19 -30.22 -13.44
C VAL A 190 -5.57 -29.61 -14.79
N ALA A 191 -5.11 -28.39 -15.08
CA ALA A 191 -5.34 -27.75 -16.38
C ALA A 191 -4.74 -28.57 -17.54
N PHE A 192 -3.52 -29.09 -17.37
CA PHE A 192 -2.87 -29.94 -18.36
C PHE A 192 -3.69 -31.22 -18.66
N PHE A 193 -4.14 -31.93 -17.63
CA PHE A 193 -5.00 -33.11 -17.81
C PHE A 193 -6.37 -32.76 -18.39
N ALA A 194 -6.94 -31.62 -18.02
CA ALA A 194 -8.21 -31.15 -18.58
C ALA A 194 -8.12 -30.87 -20.09
N ILE A 195 -6.99 -30.32 -20.57
CA ILE A 195 -6.72 -30.15 -22.02
C ILE A 195 -6.68 -31.52 -22.72
N GLY A 196 -5.99 -32.50 -22.14
CA GLY A 196 -5.93 -33.86 -22.68
C GLY A 196 -7.31 -34.52 -22.74
N LEU A 197 -8.10 -34.40 -21.66
CA LEU A 197 -9.48 -34.91 -21.60
C LEU A 197 -10.37 -34.25 -22.66
N PHE A 198 -10.30 -32.93 -22.81
CA PHE A 198 -11.05 -32.21 -23.82
C PHE A 198 -10.71 -32.67 -25.25
N GLY A 199 -9.42 -32.87 -25.55
CA GLY A 199 -9.00 -33.44 -26.83
C GLY A 199 -9.53 -34.86 -27.07
N TYR A 200 -9.56 -35.70 -26.03
CA TYR A 200 -10.13 -37.04 -26.09
C TYR A 200 -11.65 -37.01 -26.32
N ASP A 201 -12.37 -36.12 -25.65
CA ASP A 201 -13.82 -35.96 -25.84
C ASP A 201 -14.17 -35.48 -27.26
N ILE A 202 -13.36 -34.58 -27.83
CA ILE A 202 -13.49 -34.17 -29.24
C ILE A 202 -13.27 -35.37 -30.17
N TYR A 203 -12.22 -36.15 -29.95
CA TYR A 203 -11.96 -37.35 -30.74
C TYR A 203 -13.17 -38.31 -30.69
N LEU A 204 -13.72 -38.53 -29.50
CA LEU A 204 -14.87 -39.42 -29.32
C LEU A 204 -16.14 -38.89 -30.01
N LEU A 205 -16.34 -37.57 -30.06
CA LEU A 205 -17.47 -36.95 -30.77
C LEU A 205 -17.43 -37.22 -32.28
N PHE A 206 -16.25 -37.20 -32.91
CA PHE A 206 -16.11 -37.36 -34.36
C PHE A 206 -15.96 -38.82 -34.83
N PHE A 207 -15.40 -39.70 -33.99
CA PHE A 207 -15.04 -41.07 -34.39
C PHE A 207 -15.87 -42.16 -33.71
N SER A 208 -16.88 -41.82 -32.90
CA SER A 208 -17.70 -42.79 -32.17
C SER A 208 -19.19 -42.64 -32.51
N ASP A 209 -19.91 -43.76 -32.68
CA ASP A 209 -21.36 -43.82 -32.98
C ASP A 209 -22.26 -43.39 -31.80
N LYS A 210 -21.70 -42.73 -30.76
CA LYS A 210 -22.50 -42.19 -29.67
C LYS A 210 -23.27 -40.98 -30.20
N GLY A 211 -24.59 -40.96 -29.99
CA GLY A 211 -25.46 -39.87 -30.45
C GLY A 211 -24.89 -38.48 -30.13
N ILE A 212 -24.97 -37.59 -31.12
CA ILE A 212 -24.35 -36.25 -31.16
C ILE A 212 -24.65 -35.45 -29.88
N GLU A 213 -25.87 -35.55 -29.35
CA GLU A 213 -26.30 -34.88 -28.13
C GLU A 213 -25.43 -35.26 -26.92
N LYS A 214 -25.13 -36.55 -26.75
CA LYS A 214 -24.35 -37.05 -25.62
C LYS A 214 -22.87 -36.66 -25.75
N GLY A 215 -22.35 -36.62 -26.97
CA GLY A 215 -20.98 -36.18 -27.25
C GLY A 215 -20.78 -34.68 -26.98
N ILE A 216 -21.74 -33.83 -27.37
CA ILE A 216 -21.70 -32.39 -27.09
C ILE A 216 -21.72 -32.14 -25.57
N LEU A 217 -22.56 -32.86 -24.82
CA LEU A 217 -22.62 -32.72 -23.37
C LEU A 217 -21.30 -33.08 -22.68
N THR A 218 -20.57 -34.10 -23.16
CA THR A 218 -19.26 -34.47 -22.61
C THR A 218 -18.20 -33.42 -22.90
N VAL A 219 -18.14 -32.90 -24.13
CA VAL A 219 -17.19 -31.86 -24.55
C VAL A 219 -17.43 -30.55 -23.79
N LEU A 220 -18.69 -30.14 -23.61
CA LEU A 220 -19.04 -28.97 -22.80
C LEU A 220 -18.61 -29.17 -21.33
N GLY A 221 -18.74 -30.40 -20.84
CA GLY A 221 -18.31 -30.79 -19.50
C GLY A 221 -16.81 -30.62 -19.27
N SER A 222 -15.96 -31.11 -20.17
CA SER A 222 -14.50 -30.95 -20.08
C SER A 222 -14.05 -29.50 -20.32
N LEU A 223 -14.74 -28.76 -21.20
CA LEU A 223 -14.49 -27.33 -21.41
C LEU A 223 -14.72 -26.51 -20.12
N LEU A 224 -15.79 -26.79 -19.37
CA LEU A 224 -16.08 -26.12 -18.09
C LEU A 224 -15.02 -26.41 -17.03
N VAL A 225 -14.49 -27.65 -16.99
CA VAL A 225 -13.37 -28.00 -16.09
C VAL A 225 -12.13 -27.22 -16.45
N LEU A 226 -11.82 -27.12 -17.75
CA LEU A 226 -10.69 -26.35 -18.24
C LEU A 226 -10.82 -24.86 -17.90
N TRP A 227 -12.00 -24.27 -18.14
CA TRP A 227 -12.28 -22.88 -17.80
C TRP A 227 -12.10 -22.62 -16.29
N ALA A 228 -12.64 -23.51 -15.44
CA ALA A 228 -12.49 -23.39 -14.00
C ALA A 228 -11.04 -23.50 -13.52
N ALA A 229 -10.25 -24.39 -14.14
CA ALA A 229 -8.83 -24.52 -13.84
C ALA A 229 -8.04 -23.26 -14.22
N ILE A 230 -8.33 -22.66 -15.38
CA ILE A 230 -7.69 -21.42 -15.83
C ILE A 230 -8.03 -20.26 -14.89
N GLU A 231 -9.30 -20.13 -14.49
CA GLU A 231 -9.75 -19.08 -13.56
C GLU A 231 -9.05 -19.21 -12.20
N LEU A 232 -8.95 -20.43 -11.65
CA LEU A 232 -8.23 -20.69 -10.40
C LEU A 232 -6.74 -20.36 -10.50
N ILE A 233 -6.10 -20.68 -11.63
CA ILE A 233 -4.70 -20.31 -11.89
C ILE A 233 -4.55 -18.78 -11.93
N HIS A 234 -5.48 -18.08 -12.59
CA HIS A 234 -5.45 -16.62 -12.66
C HIS A 234 -5.53 -15.99 -11.27
N GLU A 235 -6.40 -16.53 -10.41
CA GLU A 235 -6.51 -16.10 -9.01
C GLU A 235 -5.27 -16.40 -8.18
N GLU A 236 -4.66 -17.58 -8.34
CA GLU A 236 -3.43 -17.91 -7.63
C GLU A 236 -2.26 -17.01 -8.07
N ILE A 237 -2.18 -16.65 -9.36
CA ILE A 237 -1.20 -15.68 -9.87
C ILE A 237 -1.43 -14.30 -9.24
N ASN A 238 -2.67 -13.83 -9.19
CA ASN A 238 -3.01 -12.55 -8.57
C ASN A 238 -2.64 -12.53 -7.08
N HIS A 239 -2.91 -13.63 -6.36
CA HIS A 239 -2.54 -13.80 -4.97
C HIS A 239 -1.02 -13.79 -4.75
N LEU A 240 -0.25 -14.48 -5.61
CA LEU A 240 1.22 -14.47 -5.59
C LEU A 240 1.83 -13.09 -5.86
N GLN A 241 1.16 -12.23 -6.64
CA GLN A 241 1.57 -10.85 -6.88
C GLN A 241 1.29 -9.91 -5.68
N GLY A 242 0.80 -10.44 -4.55
CA GLY A 242 0.51 -9.67 -3.34
C GLY A 242 -0.87 -9.00 -3.35
N LYS A 243 -1.73 -9.31 -4.33
CA LYS A 243 -3.13 -8.88 -4.29
C LYS A 243 -3.89 -9.74 -3.26
N GLY A 244 -4.87 -9.14 -2.59
CA GLY A 244 -5.70 -9.85 -1.62
C GLY A 244 -6.45 -11.04 -2.24
N PHE A 245 -6.73 -12.06 -1.44
CA PHE A 245 -7.47 -13.26 -1.87
C PHE A 245 -8.86 -12.89 -2.43
N ALA A 246 -9.11 -13.14 -3.72
CA ALA A 246 -10.37 -12.76 -4.35
C ALA A 246 -11.47 -13.79 -4.06
N ILE A 247 -12.08 -13.66 -2.87
CA ILE A 247 -13.23 -14.46 -2.43
C ILE A 247 -14.33 -14.52 -3.51
N GLY A 248 -14.52 -13.42 -4.26
CA GLY A 248 -15.51 -13.34 -5.34
C GLY A 248 -15.29 -14.34 -6.48
N ALA A 249 -14.03 -14.62 -6.86
CA ALA A 249 -13.73 -15.57 -7.93
C ALA A 249 -14.00 -17.01 -7.51
N PHE A 250 -13.68 -17.38 -6.26
CA PHE A 250 -14.04 -18.67 -5.68
C PHE A 250 -15.56 -18.87 -5.61
N ILE A 251 -16.32 -17.82 -5.24
CA ILE A 251 -17.78 -17.88 -5.24
C ILE A 251 -18.33 -18.06 -6.67
N MET A 252 -17.79 -17.35 -7.67
CA MET A 252 -18.19 -17.53 -9.07
C MET A 252 -17.91 -18.94 -9.57
N LEU A 253 -16.76 -19.51 -9.24
CA LEU A 253 -16.40 -20.88 -9.60
C LEU A 253 -17.32 -21.92 -8.95
N ALA A 254 -17.63 -21.74 -7.66
CA ALA A 254 -18.58 -22.59 -6.95
C ALA A 254 -19.98 -22.51 -7.57
N MET A 255 -20.45 -21.31 -7.91
CA MET A 255 -21.72 -21.11 -8.61
C MET A 255 -21.73 -21.78 -9.99
N ALA A 256 -20.69 -21.59 -10.80
CA ALA A 256 -20.58 -22.23 -12.11
C ALA A 256 -20.59 -23.77 -12.02
N ALA A 257 -19.91 -24.33 -11.03
CA ALA A 257 -19.91 -25.77 -10.77
C ALA A 257 -21.30 -26.31 -10.36
N LEU A 258 -22.04 -25.56 -9.54
CA LEU A 258 -23.40 -25.92 -9.15
C LEU A 258 -24.39 -25.78 -10.30
N ILE A 259 -24.29 -24.72 -11.10
CA ILE A 259 -25.12 -24.54 -12.31
C ILE A 259 -24.90 -25.70 -13.28
N ARG A 260 -23.64 -26.15 -13.46
CA ARG A 260 -23.33 -27.35 -14.25
C ARG A 260 -24.04 -28.59 -13.71
N LYS A 261 -24.05 -28.79 -12.38
CA LYS A 261 -24.80 -29.90 -11.77
C LYS A 261 -26.30 -29.77 -12.06
N VAL A 262 -26.90 -28.59 -11.93
CA VAL A 262 -28.32 -28.38 -12.26
C VAL A 262 -28.63 -28.78 -13.71
N LEU A 263 -27.80 -28.35 -14.67
CA LEU A 263 -27.99 -28.70 -16.09
C LEU A 263 -27.96 -30.22 -16.34
N ILE A 264 -27.02 -30.92 -15.72
CA ILE A 264 -26.90 -32.39 -15.86
C ILE A 264 -28.09 -33.11 -15.21
N TYR A 265 -28.47 -32.70 -14.00
CA TYR A 265 -29.53 -33.36 -13.23
C TYR A 265 -30.93 -33.06 -13.77
N SER A 266 -31.15 -31.90 -14.39
CA SER A 266 -32.42 -31.54 -15.03
C SER A 266 -32.77 -32.45 -16.22
N LEU A 267 -31.80 -33.17 -16.77
CA LEU A 267 -31.99 -34.15 -17.85
C LEU A 267 -32.26 -35.57 -17.32
N SER A 268 -32.17 -35.82 -16.02
CA SER A 268 -32.45 -37.12 -15.38
C SER A 268 -33.76 -37.04 -14.57
N SER A 269 -34.79 -37.79 -14.98
CA SER A 269 -36.17 -37.66 -14.48
C SER A 269 -36.42 -38.18 -13.05
N GLU A 270 -35.39 -38.55 -12.28
CA GLU A 270 -35.55 -39.21 -10.96
C GLU A 270 -35.05 -38.41 -9.74
N LYS A 271 -34.66 -37.13 -9.88
CA LYS A 271 -33.91 -36.43 -8.80
C LYS A 271 -34.39 -35.00 -8.46
N GLY A 272 -35.70 -34.84 -8.22
CA GLY A 272 -36.30 -33.54 -7.87
C GLY A 272 -35.80 -32.90 -6.57
N ASP A 273 -35.64 -33.69 -5.50
CA ASP A 273 -35.24 -33.17 -4.18
C ASP A 273 -33.79 -32.64 -4.15
N GLU A 274 -32.88 -33.31 -4.87
CA GLU A 274 -31.48 -32.88 -4.99
C GLU A 274 -31.36 -31.55 -5.76
N LEU A 275 -32.21 -31.32 -6.76
CA LEU A 275 -32.26 -30.07 -7.52
C LEU A 275 -32.69 -28.88 -6.66
N LEU A 276 -33.66 -29.08 -5.76
CA LEU A 276 -34.16 -28.04 -4.86
C LEU A 276 -33.07 -27.58 -3.88
N VAL A 277 -32.31 -28.53 -3.31
CA VAL A 277 -31.16 -28.22 -2.44
C VAL A 277 -30.08 -27.45 -3.18
N ILE A 278 -29.72 -27.87 -4.40
CA ILE A 278 -28.71 -27.17 -5.21
C ILE A 278 -29.16 -25.73 -5.53
N ALA A 279 -30.42 -25.53 -5.87
CA ALA A 279 -30.98 -24.21 -6.16
C ALA A 279 -30.87 -23.25 -4.96
N VAL A 280 -31.19 -23.73 -3.74
CA VAL A 280 -31.05 -22.93 -2.51
C VAL A 280 -29.59 -22.52 -2.27
N VAL A 281 -28.64 -23.44 -2.48
CA VAL A 281 -27.21 -23.14 -2.32
C VAL A 281 -26.72 -22.10 -3.34
N ILE A 282 -27.17 -22.17 -4.60
CA ILE A 282 -26.83 -21.18 -5.62
C ILE A 282 -27.30 -19.78 -5.22
N VAL A 283 -28.53 -19.65 -4.71
CA VAL A 283 -29.06 -18.36 -4.23
C VAL A 283 -28.23 -17.82 -3.06
N GLY A 284 -27.87 -18.67 -2.10
CA GLY A 284 -27.00 -18.27 -0.98
C GLY A 284 -25.62 -17.78 -1.41
N LEU A 285 -25.01 -18.45 -2.40
CA LEU A 285 -23.73 -18.02 -2.99
C LEU A 285 -23.88 -16.71 -3.77
N ALA A 286 -24.97 -16.52 -4.52
CA ALA A 286 -25.24 -15.27 -5.24
C ALA A 286 -25.40 -14.07 -4.31
N ILE A 287 -26.11 -14.24 -3.18
CA ILE A 287 -26.21 -13.21 -2.13
C ILE A 287 -24.84 -12.92 -1.53
N SER A 288 -24.05 -13.95 -1.22
CA SER A 288 -22.69 -13.79 -0.68
C SER A 288 -21.79 -13.02 -1.65
N TYR A 289 -21.86 -13.34 -2.94
CA TYR A 289 -21.13 -12.62 -3.99
C TYR A 289 -21.54 -11.14 -4.05
N TRP A 290 -22.83 -10.86 -3.98
CA TRP A 290 -23.35 -9.50 -4.01
C TRP A 290 -22.85 -8.67 -2.82
N LEU A 291 -22.87 -9.24 -1.61
CA LEU A 291 -22.36 -8.59 -0.39
C LEU A 291 -20.86 -8.28 -0.48
N VAL A 292 -20.06 -9.25 -0.96
CA VAL A 292 -18.61 -9.06 -1.14
C VAL A 292 -18.33 -7.94 -2.16
N THR A 293 -19.12 -7.89 -3.24
CA THR A 293 -18.96 -6.90 -4.31
C THR A 293 -19.36 -5.49 -3.85
N ILE A 294 -20.44 -5.35 -3.07
CA ILE A 294 -20.87 -4.05 -2.50
C ILE A 294 -19.78 -3.45 -1.60
N LYS A 295 -19.14 -4.27 -0.76
CA LYS A 295 -18.06 -3.80 0.13
C LYS A 295 -16.86 -3.25 -0.64
N LYS A 296 -16.56 -3.83 -1.81
CA LYS A 296 -15.49 -3.40 -2.71
C LYS A 296 -15.80 -2.06 -3.41
N TYR A 297 -17.07 -1.75 -3.68
CA TYR A 297 -17.50 -0.46 -4.25
C TYR A 297 -17.60 0.68 -3.23
N LYS A 298 -17.86 0.36 -1.96
CA LYS A 298 -17.97 1.38 -0.89
C LYS A 298 -16.62 1.88 -0.37
N ASN A 299 -15.51 1.25 -0.78
CA ASN A 299 -14.16 1.60 -0.34
C ASN A 299 -13.19 1.69 -1.54
N PRO A 300 -13.23 2.79 -2.34
CA PRO A 300 -12.38 2.95 -3.53
C PRO A 300 -10.87 3.11 -3.23
N ALA A 301 -10.45 3.05 -1.96
CA ALA A 301 -9.09 3.28 -1.52
C ALA A 301 -8.12 2.09 -1.68
N GLU A 302 -8.57 0.94 -2.21
CA GLU A 302 -7.74 -0.25 -2.45
C GLU A 302 -7.26 -0.40 -3.91
N LYS A 303 -7.59 0.54 -4.81
CA LYS A 303 -7.16 0.48 -6.22
C LYS A 303 -5.84 1.19 -6.53
N ILE A 304 -5.13 1.71 -5.53
CA ILE A 304 -3.81 2.34 -5.72
C ILE A 304 -2.86 1.84 -4.65
N ILE A 305 -2.35 0.61 -4.83
CA ILE A 305 -0.97 0.19 -4.52
C ILE A 305 -0.58 -0.81 -5.60
#